data_AF-A0A7C4YG27-F1
#
_entry.id   AF-A0A7C4YG27-F1
#
_cell.length_a   1.000
_cell.length_b   1.000
_cell.length_c   1.000
_cell.angle_alpha   90.00
_cell.angle_beta   90.00
_cell.angle_gamma   90.00
#
_symmetry.space_group_name_H-M   'P 1'
#
loop_
_entity.id
_entity.type
_entity.pdbx_description
1 polymer ?
#
loop_
_entity_poly.entity_id
_entity_poly.type
_entity_poly.pdbx_seq_one_letter_code
_entity_poly.pdbx_strand_id
1 'polypeptide(L)' 'TFLYWSNVMRPGDQIDIRVQPNRIPYVNLPPVAPPANQEVHPVVQFRRTDYWAQGINVGLQFKW' A
#
# COMPACT_ATOMS: atom_id res chain seq x y z
N THR A 1 0.87 11.60 -25.32
CA THR A 1 0.96 10.23 -24.78
C THR A 1 -0.03 10.03 -23.66
N PHE A 2 -0.71 8.89 -23.69
CA PHE A 2 -1.68 8.44 -22.68
C PHE A 2 -1.42 6.95 -22.38
N LEU A 3 -1.41 6.60 -21.09
CA LEU A 3 -1.21 5.24 -20.60
C LEU A 3 -2.25 4.95 -19.51
N TYR A 4 -2.95 3.83 -19.64
CA TYR A 4 -3.86 3.31 -18.63
C TYR A 4 -3.45 1.89 -18.26
N TRP A 5 -3.39 1.60 -16.96
CA TRP A 5 -3.07 0.28 -16.42
C TRP A 5 -3.99 -0.03 -15.24
N SER A 6 -4.84 -1.05 -15.40
CA SER A 6 -5.72 -1.53 -14.33
C SER A 6 -5.03 -2.53 -13.41
N ASN A 7 -5.56 -2.67 -12.19
CA ASN A 7 -5.14 -3.70 -11.23
C ASN A 7 -3.66 -3.63 -10.78
N VAL A 8 -3.09 -2.42 -10.69
CA VAL A 8 -1.70 -2.24 -10.24
C VAL A 8 -1.63 -2.34 -8.71
N MET A 9 -0.69 -3.15 -8.22
CA MET A 9 -0.31 -3.18 -6.81
C MET A 9 0.74 -2.09 -6.56
N ARG A 10 0.37 -1.09 -5.77
CA ARG A 10 1.29 0.01 -5.39
C ARG A 10 1.90 -0.30 -4.03
N PRO A 11 3.24 -0.27 -3.88
CA PRO A 11 3.91 -0.67 -2.64
C PRO A 11 3.41 0.07 -1.39
N GLY A 12 3.06 1.36 -1.52
CA GLY A 12 2.61 2.19 -0.40
C GLY A 12 1.33 1.71 0.28
N ASP A 13 0.46 0.99 -0.44
CA ASP A 13 -0.85 0.58 0.08
C ASP A 13 -0.93 -0.91 0.42
N GLN A 14 0.16 -1.68 0.26
CA GLN A 14 0.14 -3.13 0.53
C GLN A 14 0.45 -3.50 1.99
N ILE A 15 1.05 -2.59 2.75
CA ILE A 15 1.54 -2.86 4.12
C ILE A 15 0.46 -2.49 5.13
N ASP A 16 0.06 -3.45 5.97
CA ASP A 16 -0.79 -3.18 7.13
C ASP A 16 0.05 -2.58 8.26
N ILE A 17 -0.25 -1.34 8.65
CA ILE A 17 0.47 -0.61 9.71
C ILE A 17 -0.16 -0.80 11.10
N ARG A 18 -1.22 -1.62 11.22
CA ARG A 18 -1.87 -1.89 12.50
C ARG A 18 -1.00 -2.77 13.38
N VAL A 19 -0.58 -2.23 14.52
CA VAL A 19 0.15 -2.96 15.56
C VAL A 19 -0.79 -3.23 16.72
N GLN A 20 -0.87 -4.49 17.16
CA GLN A 20 -1.68 -4.89 18.29
C GLN A 20 -0.85 -4.78 19.59
N PRO A 21 -1.24 -3.95 20.58
CA PRO A 21 -0.43 -3.72 21.77
C PRO A 21 -0.13 -4.97 22.61
N ASN A 22 -1.07 -5.92 22.66
CA ASN A 22 -0.90 -7.22 23.33
C ASN A 22 0.06 -8.18 22.60
N ARG A 23 0.56 -7.82 21.42
CA ARG A 23 1.57 -8.57 20.66
C ARG A 23 2.96 -7.94 20.74
N ILE A 24 3.13 -6.84 21.48
CA ILE A 24 4.41 -6.15 21.64
C ILE A 24 5.12 -6.71 22.89
N PRO A 25 6.30 -7.34 22.78
CA PRO A 25 6.94 -8.04 23.91
C PRO A 25 7.26 -7.19 25.14
N TYR A 26 7.42 -5.87 24.97
CA TYR A 26 7.86 -4.94 26.03
C TYR A 26 6.74 -4.04 26.55
N VAL A 27 5.53 -4.19 26.01
CA VAL A 27 4.39 -3.41 26.46
C VAL A 27 3.80 -4.10 27.68
N ASN A 28 3.95 -3.46 28.84
CA ASN A 28 3.49 -3.96 30.13
C ASN A 28 1.97 -3.74 30.27
N LEU A 29 1.20 -4.38 29.38
CA LEU A 29 -0.25 -4.44 29.47
C LEU A 29 -0.66 -5.71 30.22
N PRO A 30 -1.75 -5.67 31.00
CA PRO A 30 -2.40 -6.90 31.49
C PRO A 30 -2.62 -7.85 30.30
N PRO A 31 -2.44 -9.17 30.45
CA PRO A 31 -2.69 -10.12 29.38
C PRO A 31 -4.18 -10.12 29.02
N VAL A 32 -4.56 -9.24 28.09
CA VAL A 32 -5.88 -9.21 27.49
C VAL A 32 -5.81 -10.16 26.30
N ALA A 33 -6.43 -11.34 26.47
CA ALA A 33 -6.71 -12.21 25.35
C ALA A 33 -7.47 -11.37 24.31
N PRO A 34 -7.00 -11.30 23.05
CA PRO A 34 -7.77 -10.63 22.02
C PRO A 34 -9.14 -11.32 21.94
N PRO A 35 -10.25 -10.58 21.72
CA PRO A 35 -11.55 -11.17 21.44
C PRO A 35 -11.41 -12.31 20.44
N ALA A 36 -12.12 -13.42 20.64
CA ALA A 36 -11.99 -14.64 19.82
C ALA A 36 -12.24 -14.39 18.31
N ASN A 37 -12.83 -13.25 17.96
CA ASN A 37 -13.14 -12.76 16.63
C ASN A 37 -12.23 -11.61 16.15
N GLN A 38 -11.13 -11.29 16.85
CA GLN A 38 -10.24 -10.23 16.43
C GLN A 38 -9.25 -10.73 15.37
N GLU A 39 -9.26 -10.07 14.20
CA GLU A 39 -8.28 -10.31 13.14
C GLU A 39 -6.87 -9.98 13.65
N VAL A 40 -5.89 -10.87 13.37
CA VAL A 40 -4.50 -10.69 13.80
C VAL A 40 -3.77 -9.86 12.74
N HIS A 41 -3.18 -8.74 13.16
CA HIS A 41 -2.41 -7.86 12.28
C HIS A 41 -0.91 -7.98 12.55
N PRO A 42 -0.03 -7.70 11.56
CA PRO A 42 -0.36 -7.27 10.19
C PRO A 42 -0.83 -8.41 9.28
N VAL A 43 -1.75 -8.10 8.36
CA VAL A 43 -2.20 -9.04 7.30
C VAL A 43 -1.66 -8.64 5.94
N VAL A 44 -1.47 -9.61 5.04
CA VAL A 44 -1.11 -9.35 3.64
C VAL A 44 -2.33 -8.79 2.92
N GLN A 45 -2.25 -7.52 2.50
CA GLN A 45 -3.34 -6.85 1.81
C GLN A 45 -3.07 -6.85 0.31
N PHE A 46 -3.84 -7.61 -0.47
CA PHE A 46 -3.77 -7.56 -1.95
C PHE A 46 -4.65 -6.44 -2.51
N ARG A 47 -4.28 -5.19 -2.25
CA ARG A 47 -5.03 -4.01 -2.69
C ARG A 47 -4.62 -3.63 -4.12
N ARG A 48 -5.58 -3.66 -5.03
CA ARG A 48 -5.40 -3.30 -6.44
C ARG A 48 -5.99 -1.92 -6.70
N THR A 49 -5.27 -1.09 -7.45
CA THR A 49 -5.70 0.27 -7.81
C THR A 49 -5.45 0.52 -9.29
N ASP A 50 -6.27 1.38 -9.90
CA ASP A 50 -6.09 1.77 -11.29
C ASP A 50 -5.06 2.91 -11.40
N TYR A 51 -4.24 2.89 -12.44
CA TYR A 51 -3.21 3.88 -12.72
C TYR A 51 -3.39 4.47 -14.12
N TRP A 52 -3.25 5.79 -14.23
CA TRP A 52 -3.27 6.50 -15.51
C TRP A 52 -2.18 7.56 -15.52
N ALA A 53 -1.56 7.76 -16.68
CA ALA A 53 -0.54 8.78 -16.90
C ALA A 53 -0.73 9.42 -18.28
N GLN A 54 -0.49 10.73 -18.35
CA GLN A 54 -0.55 11.50 -19.60
C GLN A 54 0.65 12.45 -19.71
N GLY A 55 1.07 12.73 -20.93
CA GLY A 55 2.19 13.64 -21.19
C GLY A 55 2.23 14.15 -22.63
N ILE A 56 2.84 15.31 -22.84
CA ILE A 56 3.07 15.92 -24.15
C ILE A 56 4.56 15.86 -24.44
N ASN A 57 4.95 15.49 -25.67
CA ASN A 57 6.34 15.49 -26.12
C ASN A 57 6.48 16.54 -27.24
N VAL A 58 7.46 17.44 -27.10
CA VAL A 58 7.75 18.49 -28.08
C VAL A 58 9.24 18.48 -28.38
N GLY A 59 9.60 18.48 -29.67
CA GLY A 59 10.98 18.54 -30.13
C GLY A 59 11.11 19.47 -31.33
N LEU A 60 12.15 20.31 -31.32
CA LEU A 60 12.53 21.16 -32.45
C LEU A 60 13.92 20.74 -32.92
N GLN A 61 14.07 20.47 -34.22
CA GLN A 61 15.35 20.17 -34.83
C GLN A 61 15.65 21.20 -35.93
N PHE A 62 16.78 21.88 -35.80
CA PHE A 62 17.30 22.80 -36.81
C PHE A 62 18.60 22.24 -37.38
N LYS A 63 18.77 22.28 -38.70
CA LYS A 63 20.02 21.89 -39.39
C LYS A 63 20.41 22.99 -40.36
N TRP A 64 21.70 23.30 -40.43
CA TRP A 64 22.30 24.30 -41.31
C TRP A 64 23.08 23.62 -42.43
#